data_AF-A0A9E5IEI5-F1
#
_entry.id   AF-A0A9E5IEI5-F1
#
_cell.length_a   1.000
_cell.length_b   1.000
_cell.length_c   1.000
_cell.angle_alpha   90.00
_cell.angle_beta   90.00
_cell.angle_gamma   90.00
#
_symmetry.space_group_name_H-M   'P 1'
#
loop_
_entity.id
_entity.type
_entity.pdbx_description
1 polymer ?
#
loop_
_entity_poly.entity_id
_entity_poly.type
_entity_poly.pdbx_seq_one_letter_code
_entity_poly.pdbx_strand_id
1 'polypeptide(L)'
;VRLEPEAIAAAISKMNEWGWDFISPYPKQIARSLIERLVQPLLQWSWFASVPLRFAEKFRLPSMAVANGQFLIIKRSAYVAVGGHEAIKGEVIDDVELSRSLIRAKFKGFVAEGSQISQCRMYKSGQELIAGYAKSQWRAFGNLLGAVLAALILFLSSVLPAIFALQGIRWAVMGYLAVTTSRMLVALRTGTSILTAPLHPLSALIWIGLIKYSWIQKWRGKLVWKARAV
;
A
#
# COMPACT_ATOMS: atom_id res chain seq x y z
N VAL A 1 15.94 1.73 0.48
CA VAL A 1 15.46 2.75 -0.49
C VAL A 1 16.68 3.40 -1.15
N ARG A 2 16.59 3.82 -2.41
CA ARG A 2 17.57 4.70 -3.05
C ARG A 2 16.87 6.00 -3.41
N LEU A 3 17.44 7.12 -3.01
CA LEU A 3 16.91 8.46 -3.23
C LEU A 3 17.66 9.10 -4.40
N GLU A 4 16.94 9.86 -5.21
CA GLU A 4 17.59 10.80 -6.14
C GLU A 4 18.23 11.95 -5.36
N PRO A 5 19.25 12.64 -5.91
CA PRO A 5 20.01 13.67 -5.17
C PRO A 5 19.15 14.74 -4.50
N GLU A 6 18.07 15.18 -5.17
CA GLU A 6 17.18 16.22 -4.65
C GLU A 6 15.94 15.68 -3.91
N ALA A 7 15.82 14.38 -3.67
CA ALA A 7 14.59 13.78 -3.16
C ALA A 7 14.11 14.38 -1.83
N ILE A 8 15.05 14.63 -0.91
CA ILE A 8 14.75 15.22 0.39
C ILE A 8 14.29 16.67 0.22
N ALA A 9 15.01 17.46 -0.57
CA ALA A 9 14.67 18.85 -0.84
C ALA A 9 13.30 18.98 -1.54
N ALA A 10 13.04 18.14 -2.55
CA ALA A 10 11.75 18.10 -3.25
C ALA A 10 10.59 17.73 -2.33
N ALA A 11 10.77 16.74 -1.46
CA ALA A 11 9.75 16.32 -0.50
C ALA A 11 9.48 17.40 0.56
N ILE A 12 10.51 18.06 1.09
CA ILE A 12 10.35 19.19 2.03
C ILE A 12 9.68 20.39 1.33
N SER A 13 10.08 20.70 0.10
CA SER A 13 9.49 21.79 -0.68
C SER A 13 7.99 21.57 -0.89
N LYS A 14 7.58 20.35 -1.31
CA LYS A 14 6.16 19.98 -1.44
C LYS A 14 5.42 19.96 -0.12
N MET A 15 6.04 19.46 0.95
CA MET A 15 5.46 19.50 2.29
C MET A 15 5.18 20.94 2.74
N ASN A 16 6.08 21.88 2.46
CA ASN A 16 5.88 23.29 2.78
C ASN A 16 4.82 23.96 1.88
N GLU A 17 4.85 23.71 0.57
CA GLU A 17 3.85 24.21 -0.40
C GLU A 17 2.41 23.84 0.01
N TRP A 18 2.21 22.60 0.47
CA TRP A 18 0.91 22.11 0.89
C TRP A 18 0.57 22.43 2.36
N GLY A 19 1.48 23.08 3.09
CA GLY A 19 1.30 23.37 4.51
C GLY A 19 1.16 22.09 5.35
N TRP A 20 1.86 21.03 4.97
CA TRP A 20 1.89 19.76 5.68
C TRP A 20 2.97 19.76 6.77
N ASP A 21 2.78 18.88 7.75
CA ASP A 21 3.68 18.57 8.85
C ASP A 21 4.42 17.25 8.64
N PHE A 22 3.92 16.41 7.73
CA PHE A 22 4.61 15.21 7.28
C PHE A 22 4.24 14.86 5.85
N ILE A 23 5.11 14.11 5.18
CA ILE A 23 4.89 13.57 3.83
C ILE A 23 5.52 12.20 3.74
N SER A 24 4.82 11.24 3.10
CA SER A 24 5.36 9.93 2.79
C SER A 24 5.43 9.72 1.28
N PRO A 25 6.53 10.11 0.61
CA PRO A 25 6.69 9.83 -0.81
C PRO A 25 6.80 8.31 -1.04
N TYR A 26 5.87 7.75 -1.80
CA TYR A 26 5.86 6.33 -2.12
C TYR A 26 6.84 6.06 -3.26
N PRO A 27 7.95 5.33 -3.02
CA PRO A 27 8.98 5.13 -4.02
C PRO A 27 8.51 4.21 -5.15
N LYS A 28 9.15 4.35 -6.31
CA LYS A 28 9.07 3.39 -7.41
C LYS A 28 9.44 1.99 -6.89
N GLN A 29 8.54 1.03 -7.00
CA GLN A 29 8.82 -0.34 -6.58
C GLN A 29 9.58 -1.09 -7.67
N ILE A 30 10.77 -1.57 -7.33
CA ILE A 30 11.61 -2.38 -8.22
C ILE A 30 11.30 -3.85 -7.97
N ALA A 31 10.61 -4.45 -8.93
CA ALA A 31 10.20 -5.86 -8.92
C ALA A 31 10.91 -6.64 -10.03
N ARG A 32 11.60 -7.72 -9.68
CA ARG A 32 12.39 -8.53 -10.64
C ARG A 32 11.71 -9.84 -11.00
N SER A 33 11.24 -10.61 -10.03
CA SER A 33 10.56 -11.88 -10.28
C SER A 33 9.10 -11.69 -10.72
N LEU A 34 8.50 -12.72 -11.31
CA LEU A 34 7.10 -12.68 -11.74
C LEU A 34 6.15 -12.37 -10.58
N ILE A 35 6.34 -13.05 -9.44
CA ILE A 35 5.51 -12.83 -8.24
C ILE A 35 5.65 -11.40 -7.70
N GLU A 36 6.86 -10.85 -7.68
CA GLU A 36 7.08 -9.45 -7.30
C GLU A 36 6.34 -8.50 -8.24
N ARG A 37 6.39 -8.74 -9.56
CA ARG A 37 5.73 -7.88 -10.55
C ARG A 37 4.21 -8.00 -10.54
N LEU A 38 3.65 -9.12 -10.09
CA LEU A 38 2.21 -9.28 -9.90
C LEU A 38 1.74 -8.57 -8.63
N VAL A 39 2.48 -8.75 -7.53
CA VAL A 39 2.04 -8.38 -6.18
C VAL A 39 2.39 -6.93 -5.81
N GLN A 40 3.62 -6.46 -6.07
CA GLN A 40 4.06 -5.14 -5.62
C GLN A 40 3.28 -3.98 -6.27
N PRO A 41 3.04 -3.98 -7.59
CA PRO A 41 2.27 -2.92 -8.21
C PRO A 41 0.80 -2.93 -7.78
N LEU A 42 0.27 -4.08 -7.33
CA LEU A 42 -1.11 -4.15 -6.83
C LEU A 42 -1.27 -3.36 -5.54
N LEU A 43 -0.32 -3.44 -4.60
CA LEU A 43 -0.34 -2.62 -3.40
C LEU A 43 -0.33 -1.13 -3.74
N GLN A 44 0.55 -0.73 -4.66
CA GLN A 44 0.62 0.68 -5.10
C GLN A 44 -0.70 1.11 -5.76
N TRP A 45 -1.22 0.32 -6.71
CA TRP A 45 -2.51 0.57 -7.34
C TRP A 45 -3.67 0.65 -6.35
N SER A 46 -3.67 -0.18 -5.30
CA SER A 46 -4.81 -0.28 -4.38
C SER A 46 -5.14 1.05 -3.72
N TRP A 47 -4.15 1.79 -3.22
CA TRP A 47 -4.42 3.08 -2.57
C TRP A 47 -4.72 4.20 -3.59
N PHE A 48 -4.17 4.14 -4.80
CA PHE A 48 -4.58 5.02 -5.89
C PHE A 48 -6.06 4.84 -6.27
N ALA A 49 -6.53 3.58 -6.27
CA ALA A 49 -7.88 3.23 -6.70
C ALA A 49 -8.94 3.34 -5.59
N SER A 50 -8.55 3.16 -4.33
CA SER A 50 -9.50 3.04 -3.21
C SER A 50 -9.50 4.21 -2.24
N VAL A 51 -8.46 5.04 -2.21
CA VAL A 51 -8.37 6.15 -1.23
C VAL A 51 -8.62 7.48 -1.94
N PRO A 52 -9.73 8.17 -1.63
CA PRO A 52 -9.98 9.52 -2.15
C PRO A 52 -9.06 10.52 -1.42
N LEU A 53 -7.81 10.63 -1.86
CA LEU A 53 -6.72 11.32 -1.14
C LEU A 53 -7.09 12.72 -0.64
N ARG A 54 -7.66 13.57 -1.51
CA ARG A 54 -8.08 14.94 -1.14
C ARG A 54 -9.18 14.96 -0.08
N PHE A 55 -10.08 13.98 -0.11
CA PHE A 55 -11.12 13.84 0.90
C PHE A 55 -10.51 13.36 2.23
N ALA A 56 -9.67 12.33 2.18
CA ALA A 56 -8.97 11.80 3.36
C ALA A 56 -8.11 12.87 4.05
N GLU A 57 -7.41 13.68 3.26
CA GLU A 57 -6.61 14.82 3.72
C GLU A 57 -7.49 15.92 4.32
N LYS A 58 -8.52 16.38 3.60
CA LYS A 58 -9.42 17.47 4.05
C LYS A 58 -10.12 17.14 5.37
N PHE A 59 -10.63 15.92 5.50
CA PHE A 59 -11.37 15.47 6.67
C PHE A 59 -10.49 14.77 7.72
N ARG A 60 -9.18 14.65 7.48
CA ARG A 60 -8.19 14.07 8.40
C ARG A 60 -8.61 12.69 8.90
N LEU A 61 -8.94 11.78 7.98
CA LEU A 61 -9.53 10.48 8.31
C LEU A 61 -8.43 9.45 8.67
N PRO A 62 -8.25 9.07 9.95
CA PRO A 62 -7.17 8.16 10.35
C PRO A 62 -7.39 6.72 9.83
N SER A 63 -8.63 6.34 9.57
CA SER A 63 -9.00 5.06 8.94
C SER A 63 -8.53 4.96 7.50
N MET A 64 -8.30 6.09 6.83
CA MET A 64 -7.80 6.15 5.45
C MET A 64 -6.30 6.41 5.37
N ALA A 65 -5.58 6.44 6.51
CA ALA A 65 -4.15 6.71 6.53
C ALA A 65 -3.38 5.73 5.62
N VAL A 66 -2.56 6.28 4.74
CA VAL A 66 -1.60 5.54 3.92
C VAL A 66 -0.22 6.14 4.16
N ALA A 67 0.78 5.29 4.31
CA ALA A 67 2.18 5.67 4.40
C ALA A 67 3.05 4.52 3.90
N ASN A 68 4.28 4.86 3.53
CA ASN A 68 5.34 3.92 3.26
C ASN A 68 6.60 4.36 4.02
N GLY A 69 7.01 3.56 4.99
CA GLY A 69 8.15 3.86 5.87
C GLY A 69 9.50 3.90 5.16
N GLN A 70 9.57 3.49 3.89
CA GLN A 70 10.79 3.55 3.08
C GLN A 70 11.26 4.98 2.82
N PHE A 71 10.33 5.94 2.79
CA PHE A 71 10.65 7.36 2.70
C PHE A 71 9.53 8.17 3.37
N LEU A 72 9.87 8.76 4.52
CA LEU A 72 8.94 9.49 5.37
C LEU A 72 9.66 10.70 5.97
N ILE A 73 9.11 11.89 5.76
CA ILE A 73 9.60 13.15 6.34
C ILE A 73 8.54 13.67 7.28
N ILE A 74 8.93 14.00 8.51
CA ILE A 74 8.04 14.49 9.56
C ILE A 74 8.71 15.67 10.25
N LYS A 75 7.98 16.76 10.49
CA LYS A 75 8.45 17.84 11.36
C LYS A 75 8.77 17.27 12.74
N ARG A 76 9.94 17.62 13.29
CA ARG A 76 10.37 17.14 14.60
C ARG A 76 9.34 17.41 15.70
N SER A 77 8.73 18.60 15.70
CA SER A 77 7.69 18.98 16.66
C SER A 77 6.48 18.04 16.59
N ALA A 78 6.01 17.71 15.39
CA ALA A 78 4.90 16.78 15.18
C ALA A 78 5.25 15.35 15.61
N TYR A 79 6.45 14.88 15.25
CA TYR A 79 6.94 13.55 15.63
C TYR A 79 7.03 13.38 17.16
N VAL A 80 7.56 14.39 17.87
CA VAL A 80 7.65 14.38 19.34
C VAL A 80 6.27 14.49 19.98
N ALA A 81 5.39 15.34 19.45
CA ALA A 81 4.04 15.54 20.00
C ALA A 81 3.19 14.26 20.00
N VAL A 82 3.44 13.33 19.06
CA VAL A 82 2.75 12.03 19.01
C VAL A 82 3.53 10.90 19.70
N GLY A 83 4.64 11.19 20.37
CA GLY A 83 5.50 10.20 21.04
C GLY A 83 6.37 9.36 20.10
N GLY A 84 6.40 9.69 18.81
CA GLY A 84 7.22 9.02 17.79
C GLY A 84 6.99 7.51 17.70
N HIS A 85 8.04 6.77 17.34
CA HIS A 85 7.97 5.31 17.23
C HIS A 85 7.80 4.59 18.57
N GLU A 86 8.11 5.23 19.71
CA GLU A 86 7.90 4.62 21.02
C GLU A 86 6.40 4.40 21.29
N ALA A 87 5.56 5.37 20.91
CA ALA A 87 4.10 5.27 21.05
C ALA A 87 3.47 4.12 20.23
N ILE A 88 4.14 3.68 19.17
CA ILE A 88 3.66 2.65 18.24
C ILE A 88 4.56 1.41 18.22
N LYS A 89 5.41 1.21 19.23
CA LYS A 89 6.42 0.13 19.25
C LYS A 89 5.86 -1.27 19.06
N GLY A 90 4.59 -1.48 19.42
CA GLY A 90 3.88 -2.76 19.30
C GLY A 90 3.26 -3.02 17.91
N GLU A 91 3.27 -2.04 17.02
CA GLU A 91 2.52 -2.11 15.77
C GLU A 91 3.36 -2.70 14.64
N VAL A 92 2.76 -3.65 13.92
CA VAL A 92 3.42 -4.41 12.84
C VAL A 92 3.65 -3.58 11.59
N ILE A 93 2.76 -2.60 11.36
CA ILE A 93 2.74 -1.65 10.25
C ILE A 93 2.98 -0.26 10.85
N ASP A 94 4.22 -0.05 11.26
CA ASP A 94 4.66 1.13 12.03
C ASP A 94 4.49 2.44 11.26
N ASP A 95 4.80 2.44 9.97
CA ASP A 95 4.61 3.58 9.08
C ASP A 95 3.15 4.08 9.00
N VAL A 96 2.20 3.18 8.78
CA VAL A 96 0.77 3.51 8.72
C VAL A 96 0.26 3.95 10.09
N GLU A 97 0.66 3.30 11.19
CA GLU A 97 0.22 3.74 12.53
C GLU A 97 0.83 5.09 12.92
N LEU A 98 2.08 5.39 12.53
CA LEU A 98 2.69 6.69 12.78
C LEU A 98 1.93 7.80 12.03
N SER A 99 1.62 7.57 10.75
CA SER A 99 0.78 8.46 9.95
C SER A 99 -0.61 8.64 10.58
N ARG A 100 -1.23 7.55 11.02
CA ARG A 100 -2.53 7.56 11.71
C ARG A 100 -2.48 8.38 13.01
N SER A 101 -1.42 8.25 13.79
CA SER A 101 -1.22 8.99 15.04
C SER A 101 -1.05 10.49 14.79
N LEU A 102 -0.29 10.88 13.76
CA LEU A 102 -0.17 12.27 13.31
C LEU A 102 -1.53 12.86 12.89
N ILE A 103 -2.31 12.12 12.10
CA ILE A 103 -3.64 12.54 11.66
C ILE A 103 -4.60 12.70 12.85
N ARG A 104 -4.60 11.76 13.80
CA ARG A 104 -5.41 11.86 15.04
C ARG A 104 -5.04 13.09 15.88
N ALA A 105 -3.75 13.44 15.92
CA ALA A 105 -3.24 14.63 16.59
C ALA A 105 -3.44 15.93 15.77
N LYS A 106 -4.21 15.87 14.67
CA LYS A 106 -4.57 17.01 13.79
C LYS A 106 -3.40 17.59 12.98
N PHE A 107 -2.26 16.92 12.92
CA PHE A 107 -1.19 17.27 11.98
C PHE A 107 -1.61 16.98 10.54
N LYS A 108 -1.15 17.80 9.60
CA LYS A 108 -1.49 17.68 8.19
C LYS A 108 -0.42 16.87 7.45
N GLY A 109 -0.83 15.98 6.57
CA GLY A 109 0.12 15.18 5.79
C GLY A 109 -0.50 13.90 5.28
N PHE A 110 0.09 13.34 4.24
CA PHE A 110 -0.38 12.10 3.64
C PHE A 110 0.71 11.40 2.80
N VAL A 111 0.37 10.23 2.24
CA VAL A 111 1.17 9.61 1.18
C VAL A 111 1.17 10.51 -0.06
N ALA A 112 2.33 10.59 -0.73
CA ALA A 112 2.48 11.24 -2.02
C ALA A 112 3.09 10.25 -3.02
N GLU A 113 2.84 10.45 -4.31
CA GLU A 113 3.51 9.69 -5.36
C GLU A 113 4.96 10.17 -5.46
N GLY A 114 5.93 9.28 -5.24
CA GLY A 114 7.36 9.62 -5.10
C GLY A 114 8.28 8.84 -6.05
N SER A 115 7.76 8.25 -7.13
CA SER A 115 8.49 7.35 -8.03
C SER A 115 9.59 8.04 -8.83
N GLN A 116 9.50 9.35 -9.00
CA GLN A 116 10.50 10.16 -9.72
C GLN A 116 11.66 10.61 -8.82
N ILE A 117 11.49 10.57 -7.50
CA ILE A 117 12.49 11.03 -6.53
C ILE A 117 13.07 9.89 -5.70
N SER A 118 12.48 8.70 -5.76
CA SER A 118 12.91 7.57 -4.95
C SER A 118 12.49 6.24 -5.55
N GLN A 119 13.31 5.23 -5.33
CA GLN A 119 13.04 3.85 -5.74
C GLN A 119 13.41 2.85 -4.64
N CYS A 120 12.68 1.74 -4.56
CA CYS A 120 12.93 0.71 -3.58
C CYS A 120 12.79 -0.68 -4.18
N ARG A 121 13.81 -1.51 -3.96
CA ARG A 121 13.68 -2.96 -4.06
C ARG A 121 13.32 -3.49 -2.67
N MET A 122 12.03 -3.56 -2.40
CA MET A 122 11.50 -3.92 -1.07
C MET A 122 11.73 -5.40 -0.72
N TYR A 123 11.64 -6.29 -1.71
CA TYR A 123 11.90 -7.72 -1.55
C TYR A 123 12.89 -8.19 -2.61
N LYS A 124 13.78 -9.13 -2.26
CA LYS A 124 14.79 -9.67 -3.16
C LYS A 124 14.38 -11.00 -3.79
N SER A 125 13.38 -11.67 -3.21
CA SER A 125 12.83 -12.94 -3.70
C SER A 125 11.32 -13.05 -3.45
N GLY A 126 10.66 -14.01 -4.13
CA GLY A 126 9.26 -14.34 -3.87
C GLY A 126 8.99 -14.84 -2.44
N GLN A 127 9.96 -15.56 -1.85
CA GLN A 127 9.86 -16.03 -0.47
C GLN A 127 9.87 -14.85 0.52
N GLU A 128 10.78 -13.89 0.34
CA GLU A 128 10.82 -12.68 1.16
C GLU A 128 9.54 -11.86 1.04
N LEU A 129 8.99 -11.76 -0.18
CA LEU A 129 7.73 -11.06 -0.44
C LEU A 129 6.55 -11.74 0.27
N ILE A 130 6.42 -13.05 0.15
CA ILE A 130 5.35 -13.81 0.82
C ILE A 130 5.50 -13.67 2.34
N ALA A 131 6.70 -13.84 2.88
CA ALA A 131 6.95 -13.69 4.32
C ALA A 131 6.63 -12.26 4.80
N GLY A 132 7.04 -11.24 4.04
CA GLY A 132 6.80 -9.84 4.37
C GLY A 132 5.32 -9.49 4.43
N TYR A 133 4.53 -9.93 3.44
CA TYR A 133 3.08 -9.70 3.44
C TYR A 133 2.32 -10.60 4.40
N ALA A 134 2.71 -11.88 4.53
CA ALA A 134 2.11 -12.78 5.51
C ALA A 134 2.24 -12.23 6.94
N LYS A 135 3.30 -11.47 7.23
CA LYS A 135 3.50 -10.80 8.52
C LYS A 135 2.48 -9.71 8.81
N SER A 136 2.06 -8.93 7.81
CA SER A 136 1.33 -7.67 8.02
C SER A 136 -0.14 -7.68 7.57
N GLN A 137 -0.53 -8.52 6.61
CA GLN A 137 -1.85 -8.44 5.98
C GLN A 137 -3.02 -8.64 6.96
N TRP A 138 -2.88 -9.45 8.00
CA TRP A 138 -3.92 -9.62 9.03
C TRP A 138 -4.26 -8.30 9.75
N ARG A 139 -3.30 -7.38 9.84
CA ARG A 139 -3.45 -6.08 10.50
C ARG A 139 -3.82 -4.95 9.52
N ALA A 140 -3.51 -5.11 8.23
CA ALA A 140 -3.68 -4.07 7.21
C ALA A 140 -5.12 -3.51 7.11
N PHE A 141 -6.12 -4.34 7.37
CA PHE A 141 -7.55 -3.97 7.30
C PHE A 141 -8.23 -3.83 8.67
N GLY A 142 -7.42 -3.65 9.73
CA GLY A 142 -7.90 -3.43 11.10
C GLY A 142 -8.34 -4.70 11.82
N ASN A 143 -9.28 -5.46 11.24
CA ASN A 143 -9.84 -6.70 11.80
C ASN A 143 -10.23 -7.71 10.71
N LEU A 144 -10.72 -8.88 11.12
CA LEU A 144 -11.09 -9.97 10.20
C LEU A 144 -12.20 -9.57 9.24
N LEU A 145 -13.23 -8.86 9.72
CA LEU A 145 -14.34 -8.40 8.88
C LEU A 145 -13.84 -7.45 7.79
N GLY A 146 -12.97 -6.49 8.15
CA GLY A 146 -12.33 -5.59 7.19
C GLY A 146 -11.50 -6.34 6.16
N ALA A 147 -10.76 -7.38 6.58
CA ALA A 147 -9.99 -8.22 5.66
C ALA A 147 -10.88 -9.03 4.70
N VAL A 148 -12.00 -9.58 5.18
CA VAL A 148 -12.98 -10.29 4.35
C VAL A 148 -13.65 -9.35 3.36
N LEU A 149 -14.06 -8.16 3.80
CA LEU A 149 -14.65 -7.14 2.93
C LEU A 149 -13.65 -6.68 1.86
N ALA A 150 -12.39 -6.45 2.22
CA ALA A 150 -11.34 -6.10 1.25
C ALA A 150 -11.11 -7.21 0.23
N ALA A 151 -11.04 -8.47 0.68
CA ALA A 151 -10.90 -9.63 -0.20
C ALA A 151 -12.12 -9.80 -1.13
N LEU A 152 -13.34 -9.57 -0.62
CA LEU A 152 -14.58 -9.63 -1.39
C LEU A 152 -14.64 -8.51 -2.44
N ILE A 153 -14.33 -7.26 -2.07
CA ILE A 153 -14.27 -6.14 -3.01
C ILE A 153 -13.26 -6.43 -4.10
N LEU A 154 -12.07 -6.92 -3.74
CA LEU A 154 -11.03 -7.25 -4.70
C LEU A 154 -11.48 -8.40 -5.61
N PHE A 155 -12.14 -9.44 -5.08
CA PHE A 155 -12.69 -10.53 -5.88
C PHE A 155 -13.78 -10.05 -6.86
N LEU A 156 -14.76 -9.29 -6.37
CA LEU A 156 -15.90 -8.80 -7.16
C LEU A 156 -15.49 -7.77 -8.22
N SER A 157 -14.48 -6.94 -7.95
CA SER A 157 -14.00 -5.93 -8.90
C SER A 157 -12.98 -6.48 -9.91
N SER A 158 -12.30 -7.59 -9.60
CA SER A 158 -11.14 -8.04 -10.37
C SER A 158 -11.27 -9.45 -10.92
N VAL A 159 -11.65 -10.41 -10.08
CA VAL A 159 -11.67 -11.83 -10.44
C VAL A 159 -12.99 -12.20 -11.12
N LEU A 160 -14.11 -11.81 -10.52
CA LEU A 160 -15.44 -12.12 -11.04
C LEU A 160 -15.67 -11.56 -12.46
N PRO A 161 -15.32 -10.29 -12.77
CA PRO A 161 -15.47 -9.76 -14.13
C PRO A 161 -14.57 -10.49 -15.13
N ALA A 162 -13.38 -10.94 -14.74
CA ALA A 162 -12.51 -11.72 -15.62
C ALA A 162 -13.13 -13.09 -15.97
N ILE A 163 -13.68 -13.81 -14.98
CA ILE A 163 -14.35 -15.10 -15.21
C ILE A 163 -15.52 -14.96 -16.18
N PHE A 164 -16.38 -13.96 -15.98
CA PHE A 164 -17.54 -13.72 -16.83
C PHE A 164 -17.18 -13.10 -18.19
N ALA A 165 -16.08 -12.34 -18.28
CA ALA A 165 -15.56 -11.85 -19.55
C ALA A 165 -15.16 -13.01 -20.48
N LEU A 166 -14.58 -14.08 -19.94
CA LEU A 166 -14.26 -15.30 -20.72
C LEU A 166 -15.52 -15.99 -21.29
N GLN A 167 -16.69 -15.73 -20.72
CA GLN A 167 -17.98 -16.22 -21.19
C GLN A 167 -18.66 -15.25 -22.18
N GLY A 168 -17.99 -14.16 -22.55
CA GLY A 168 -18.52 -13.16 -23.48
C GLY A 168 -19.50 -12.16 -22.86
N ILE A 169 -19.65 -12.13 -21.53
CA ILE A 169 -20.59 -11.23 -20.85
C ILE A 169 -20.10 -9.78 -20.95
N ARG A 170 -20.85 -8.92 -21.64
CA ARG A 170 -20.41 -7.56 -22.03
C ARG A 170 -20.02 -6.67 -20.86
N TRP A 171 -20.82 -6.63 -19.79
CA TRP A 171 -20.49 -5.82 -18.60
C TRP A 171 -19.21 -6.29 -17.91
N ALA A 172 -18.96 -7.61 -17.94
CA ALA A 172 -17.80 -8.22 -17.31
C ALA A 172 -16.52 -7.92 -18.11
N VAL A 173 -16.59 -7.94 -19.45
CA VAL A 173 -15.53 -7.45 -20.33
C VAL A 173 -15.20 -5.99 -20.01
N MET A 174 -16.21 -5.12 -19.91
CA MET A 174 -16.00 -3.71 -19.55
C MET A 174 -15.35 -3.56 -18.17
N GLY A 175 -15.79 -4.32 -17.17
CA GLY A 175 -15.20 -4.32 -15.82
C GLY A 175 -13.74 -4.77 -15.81
N TYR A 176 -13.42 -5.87 -16.51
CA TYR A 176 -12.05 -6.35 -16.67
C TYR A 176 -11.15 -5.33 -17.38
N LEU A 177 -11.63 -4.71 -18.46
CA LEU A 177 -10.90 -3.67 -19.17
C LEU A 177 -10.69 -2.44 -18.28
N ALA A 178 -11.71 -2.00 -17.55
CA ALA A 178 -11.61 -0.86 -16.64
C ALA A 178 -10.56 -1.08 -15.54
N VAL A 179 -10.56 -2.23 -14.87
CA VAL A 179 -9.57 -2.52 -13.82
C VAL A 179 -8.16 -2.66 -14.41
N THR A 180 -8.02 -3.30 -15.57
CA THR A 180 -6.74 -3.44 -16.28
C THR A 180 -6.19 -2.08 -16.69
N THR A 181 -7.00 -1.23 -17.33
CA THR A 181 -6.61 0.12 -17.74
C THR A 181 -6.25 0.98 -16.54
N SER A 182 -7.01 0.92 -15.44
CA SER A 182 -6.67 1.67 -14.22
C SER A 182 -5.29 1.25 -13.67
N ARG A 183 -4.96 -0.05 -13.70
CA ARG A 183 -3.65 -0.55 -13.30
C ARG A 183 -2.55 -0.14 -14.27
N MET A 184 -2.82 -0.10 -15.57
CA MET A 184 -1.87 0.42 -16.56
C MET A 184 -1.57 1.90 -16.31
N LEU A 185 -2.59 2.73 -16.03
CA LEU A 185 -2.41 4.16 -15.74
C LEU A 185 -1.54 4.37 -14.50
N VAL A 186 -1.79 3.63 -13.42
CA VAL A 186 -0.93 3.68 -12.23
C VAL A 186 0.49 3.20 -12.57
N ALA A 187 0.63 2.12 -13.34
CA ALA A 187 1.95 1.60 -13.70
C ALA A 187 2.78 2.59 -14.53
N LEU A 188 2.14 3.27 -15.49
CA LEU A 188 2.75 4.37 -16.25
C LEU A 188 3.16 5.53 -15.33
N ARG A 189 2.25 5.94 -14.43
CA ARG A 189 2.50 7.03 -13.48
C ARG A 189 3.69 6.74 -12.56
N THR A 190 3.81 5.50 -12.09
CA THR A 190 4.82 5.09 -11.10
C THR A 190 6.06 4.45 -11.71
N GLY A 191 6.12 4.36 -13.05
CA GLY A 191 7.22 3.75 -13.79
C GLY A 191 7.40 2.25 -13.56
N THR A 192 6.32 1.54 -13.20
CA THR A 192 6.30 0.07 -13.06
C THR A 192 5.83 -0.60 -14.35
N SER A 193 5.96 -1.93 -14.45
CA SER A 193 5.70 -2.64 -15.71
C SER A 193 4.21 -2.74 -16.02
N ILE A 194 3.78 -2.15 -17.15
CA ILE A 194 2.41 -2.25 -17.68
C ILE A 194 2.05 -3.68 -18.11
N LEU A 195 3.03 -4.52 -18.43
CA LEU A 195 2.82 -5.87 -18.97
C LEU A 195 2.11 -6.80 -17.97
N THR A 196 2.16 -6.47 -16.68
CA THR A 196 1.46 -7.23 -15.64
C THR A 196 0.03 -6.77 -15.39
N ALA A 197 -0.40 -5.67 -16.01
CA ALA A 197 -1.74 -5.14 -15.80
C ALA A 197 -2.85 -6.08 -16.30
N PRO A 198 -2.74 -6.75 -17.47
CA PRO A 198 -3.73 -7.76 -17.87
C PRO A 198 -3.83 -8.93 -16.90
N LEU A 199 -2.76 -9.21 -16.14
CA LEU A 199 -2.74 -10.23 -15.08
C LEU A 199 -3.26 -9.70 -13.73
N HIS A 200 -4.06 -8.62 -13.75
CA HIS A 200 -4.69 -8.08 -12.56
C HIS A 200 -5.53 -9.12 -11.80
N PRO A 201 -6.39 -9.94 -12.43
CA PRO A 201 -7.17 -10.95 -11.73
C PRO A 201 -6.31 -11.98 -10.99
N LEU A 202 -5.19 -12.39 -11.60
CA LEU A 202 -4.23 -13.30 -10.98
C LEU A 202 -3.54 -12.64 -9.77
N SER A 203 -3.17 -11.35 -9.89
CA SER A 203 -2.59 -10.60 -8.79
C SER A 203 -3.56 -10.47 -7.62
N ALA A 204 -4.84 -10.22 -7.90
CA ALA A 204 -5.92 -10.16 -6.93
C ALA A 204 -6.08 -11.49 -6.18
N LEU A 205 -6.09 -12.62 -6.89
CA LEU A 205 -6.13 -13.96 -6.28
C LEU A 205 -4.94 -14.23 -5.37
N ILE A 206 -3.72 -13.89 -5.81
CA ILE A 206 -2.51 -14.03 -4.99
C ILE A 206 -2.63 -13.18 -3.72
N TRP A 207 -3.11 -11.94 -3.84
CA TRP A 207 -3.27 -11.04 -2.69
C TRP A 207 -4.32 -11.55 -1.69
N ILE A 208 -5.47 -12.03 -2.18
CA ILE A 208 -6.49 -12.70 -1.34
C ILE A 208 -5.89 -13.90 -0.63
N GLY A 209 -5.07 -14.70 -1.34
CA GLY A 209 -4.31 -15.80 -0.77
C GLY A 209 -3.35 -15.36 0.35
N LEU A 210 -2.65 -14.24 0.17
CA LEU A 210 -1.76 -13.67 1.19
C LEU A 210 -2.52 -13.17 2.41
N ILE A 211 -3.68 -12.53 2.24
CA ILE A 211 -4.57 -12.13 3.34
C ILE A 211 -4.98 -13.36 4.14
N LYS A 212 -5.51 -14.39 3.47
CA LYS A 212 -5.92 -15.65 4.10
C LYS A 212 -4.74 -16.30 4.83
N TYR A 213 -3.59 -16.41 4.18
CA TYR A 213 -2.39 -17.02 4.75
C TYR A 213 -1.91 -16.26 5.99
N SER A 214 -1.90 -14.93 5.95
CA SER A 214 -1.54 -14.08 7.09
C SER A 214 -2.43 -14.34 8.30
N TRP A 215 -3.76 -14.41 8.11
CA TRP A 215 -4.71 -14.72 9.18
C TRP A 215 -4.53 -16.13 9.76
N ILE A 216 -4.30 -17.14 8.91
CA ILE A 216 -4.02 -18.51 9.37
C ILE A 216 -2.77 -18.54 10.24
N GLN A 217 -1.70 -17.85 9.82
CA GLN A 217 -0.45 -17.80 10.57
C GLN A 217 -0.62 -17.04 11.89
N LYS A 218 -1.44 -15.98 11.91
CA LYS A 218 -1.81 -15.24 13.12
C LYS A 218 -2.54 -16.14 14.13
N TRP A 219 -3.55 -16.88 13.70
CA TRP A 219 -4.30 -17.80 14.57
C TRP A 219 -3.45 -18.97 15.09
N ARG A 220 -2.46 -19.41 14.31
CA ARG A 220 -1.51 -20.45 14.72
C ARG A 220 -0.42 -19.95 15.67
N GLY A 221 -0.37 -18.65 15.98
CA GLY A 221 0.70 -18.05 16.78
C GLY A 221 2.09 -18.13 16.13
N LYS A 222 2.14 -18.29 14.79
CA LYS A 222 3.39 -18.49 14.04
C LYS A 222 3.98 -17.20 13.49
N LEU A 223 3.31 -16.06 13.69
CA LEU A 223 3.82 -14.77 13.21
C LEU A 223 4.83 -14.21 14.21
N VAL A 224 6.05 -14.01 13.72
CA VAL A 224 7.14 -13.37 14.46
C VAL A 224 7.57 -12.12 13.72
N TRP A 225 7.67 -11.00 14.42
CA TRP A 225 8.21 -9.75 13.89
C TRP A 225 9.22 -9.13 14.86
N LYS A 226 10.43 -8.85 14.36
CA LYS A 226 11.54 -8.31 15.17
C LYS A 226 11.71 -9.12 16.48
N ALA A 227 11.74 -10.45 16.36
CA ALA A 227 11.83 -11.40 17.48
C ALA A 227 10.65 -11.40 18.49
N ARG A 228 9.49 -10.82 18.14
CA ARG A 228 8.29 -10.80 18.98
C ARG A 228 7.15 -11.57 18.31
N ALA A 229 6.37 -12.33 19.09
CA ALA A 229 5.14 -12.91 18.61
C ALA A 229 4.10 -11.80 18.36
N VAL A 230 3.39 -11.87 17.23
CA VAL A 230 2.44 -10.83 16.78
C VAL A 230 1.12 -11.36 16.31
#